data_AF-A0A235BRB0-F1
#
_entry.id   AF-A0A235BRB0-F1
#
_cell.length_a   1.000
_cell.length_b   1.000
_cell.length_c   1.000
_cell.angle_alpha   90.00
_cell.angle_beta   90.00
_cell.angle_gamma   90.00
#
_symmetry.space_group_name_H-M   'P 1'
#
loop_
_entity.id
_entity.type
_entity.pdbx_description
1 polymer ?
#
loop_
_entity_poly.entity_id
_entity_poly.type
_entity_poly.pdbx_seq_one_letter_code
_entity_poly.pdbx_strand_id
1 'polypeptide(L)'
;MGKRGLKTLVLILSVFAGTYGSLVGIYRLENWVVFLFGLVLFFLALWLVLKSIGGLNKRMSNYFGIFAGIFLWAFLGEVVEHMGILEIACWHFFPLLITFTLFTILVAIKGYLPNGLLFSLATLDTIWFLHFIMVNQYELLGRYHFSTYLSCALFLLLSIFFGFRMIKARGISENMAYALGLLLSAWTVLEYIWGWRLIPGPWML
;
A
#
# COMPACT_ATOMS: atom_id res chain seq x y z
N MET A 1 -6.59 22.15 5.89
CA MET A 1 -6.05 20.99 6.63
C MET A 1 -4.73 20.43 6.06
N GLY A 2 -4.14 21.05 5.03
CA GLY A 2 -2.94 20.57 4.35
C GLY A 2 -1.75 20.21 5.26
N LYS A 3 -1.42 21.02 6.28
CA LYS A 3 -0.34 20.71 7.25
C LYS A 3 -0.55 19.37 7.97
N ARG A 4 -1.81 18.98 8.26
CA ARG A 4 -2.12 17.70 8.91
C ARG A 4 -1.97 16.53 7.94
N GLY A 5 -2.42 16.71 6.70
CA GLY A 5 -2.24 15.73 5.62
C GLY A 5 -0.76 15.49 5.32
N LEU A 6 0.05 16.55 5.29
CA LEU A 6 1.50 16.44 5.13
C LEU A 6 2.16 15.67 6.28
N LYS A 7 1.75 15.92 7.53
CA LYS A 7 2.22 15.10 8.67
C LYS A 7 1.84 13.63 8.53
N THR A 8 0.64 13.35 8.03
CA THR A 8 0.20 11.98 7.73
C THR A 8 1.07 11.34 6.66
N LEU A 9 1.30 12.03 5.53
CA LEU A 9 2.19 11.57 4.46
C LEU A 9 3.57 11.20 4.98
N VAL A 10 4.22 12.13 5.70
CA VAL A 10 5.57 11.90 6.25
C VAL A 10 5.59 10.68 7.15
N LEU A 11 4.61 10.54 8.05
CA LEU A 11 4.57 9.41 8.96
C LEU A 11 4.35 8.07 8.25
N ILE A 12 3.43 8.03 7.28
CA ILE A 12 3.18 6.83 6.47
C ILE A 12 4.44 6.46 5.68
N LEU A 13 5.08 7.44 5.04
CA LEU A 13 6.31 7.24 4.29
C LEU A 13 7.45 6.73 5.19
N SER A 14 7.60 7.27 6.40
CA SER A 14 8.61 6.79 7.35
C SER A 14 8.37 5.34 7.77
N VAL A 15 7.11 4.96 8.04
CA VAL A 15 6.77 3.57 8.36
C VAL A 15 7.02 2.67 7.17
N PHE A 16 6.57 3.06 5.97
CA PHE A 16 6.77 2.29 4.75
C PHE A 16 8.26 2.09 4.45
N ALA A 17 9.08 3.16 4.50
CA ALA A 17 10.52 3.09 4.29
C ALA A 17 11.23 2.24 5.35
N GLY A 18 10.82 2.33 6.62
CA GLY A 18 11.35 1.49 7.69
C GLY A 18 11.04 0.01 7.49
N THR A 19 9.79 -0.31 7.15
CA THR A 19 9.35 -1.68 6.86
C THR A 19 10.08 -2.25 5.65
N TYR A 20 10.07 -1.53 4.53
CA TYR A 20 10.72 -1.95 3.29
C TYR A 20 12.24 -2.08 3.45
N GLY A 21 12.90 -1.10 4.08
CA GLY A 21 14.33 -1.18 4.36
C GLY A 21 14.71 -2.36 5.26
N SER A 22 13.84 -2.71 6.21
CA SER A 22 14.02 -3.90 7.05
C SER A 22 13.89 -5.19 6.24
N LEU A 23 12.90 -5.28 5.34
CA LEU A 23 12.73 -6.43 4.44
C LEU A 23 13.96 -6.65 3.57
N VAL A 24 14.47 -5.60 2.90
CA VAL A 24 15.68 -5.67 2.06
C VAL A 24 16.90 -6.18 2.84
N GLY A 25 17.04 -5.76 4.11
CA GLY A 25 18.11 -6.25 4.98
C GLY A 25 17.93 -7.72 5.37
N ILE A 26 16.71 -8.12 5.73
CA ILE A 26 16.39 -9.46 6.23
C ILE A 26 16.43 -10.52 5.13
N TYR A 27 16.09 -10.17 3.88
CA TYR A 27 16.19 -11.10 2.74
C TYR A 27 17.63 -11.53 2.40
N ARG A 28 18.65 -10.92 3.03
CA ARG A 28 20.05 -11.37 2.91
C ARG A 28 20.42 -12.45 3.93
N LEU A 29 19.51 -12.79 4.83
CA LEU A 29 19.69 -13.76 5.89
C LEU A 29 19.04 -15.10 5.51
N GLU A 30 19.15 -16.10 6.38
CA GLU A 30 18.55 -17.41 6.18
C GLU A 30 17.02 -17.36 6.26
N ASN A 31 16.36 -18.26 5.51
CA ASN A 31 14.89 -18.30 5.40
C ASN A 31 14.14 -18.38 6.73
N TRP A 32 14.71 -19.03 7.76
CA TRP A 32 14.07 -19.10 9.07
C TRP A 32 14.01 -17.73 9.77
N VAL A 33 15.00 -16.86 9.54
CA VAL A 33 15.02 -15.49 10.06
C VAL A 33 13.95 -14.66 9.34
N VAL A 34 13.85 -14.81 8.02
CA VAL A 34 12.81 -14.16 7.20
C VAL A 34 11.42 -14.57 7.68
N PHE A 35 11.20 -15.85 7.94
CA PHE A 35 9.94 -16.38 8.46
C PHE A 35 9.58 -15.78 9.84
N LEU A 36 10.53 -15.78 10.79
CA LEU A 36 10.30 -15.18 12.11
C LEU A 36 9.99 -13.69 12.02
N PHE A 37 10.66 -12.97 11.13
CA PHE A 37 10.35 -11.56 10.88
C PHE A 37 8.94 -11.38 10.31
N GLY A 38 8.54 -12.24 9.36
CA GLY A 38 7.17 -12.28 8.85
C GLY A 38 6.13 -12.48 9.95
N LEU A 39 6.38 -13.39 10.90
CA LEU A 39 5.50 -13.57 12.06
C LEU A 39 5.40 -12.31 12.92
N VAL A 40 6.52 -11.61 13.16
CA VAL A 40 6.51 -10.32 13.88
C VAL A 40 5.64 -9.29 13.16
N LEU A 41 5.79 -9.15 11.84
CA LEU A 41 4.97 -8.24 11.03
C LEU A 41 3.48 -8.61 11.08
N PHE A 42 3.17 -9.91 10.99
CA PHE A 42 1.80 -10.40 11.06
C PHE A 42 1.15 -10.12 12.42
N PHE A 43 1.82 -10.45 13.52
CA PHE A 43 1.29 -10.17 14.85
C PHE A 43 1.15 -8.67 15.13
N LEU A 44 2.11 -7.86 14.66
CA LEU A 44 2.04 -6.41 14.75
C LEU A 44 0.83 -5.86 13.97
N ALA A 45 0.61 -6.38 12.76
CA ALA A 45 -0.55 -6.04 11.94
C ALA A 45 -1.86 -6.36 12.65
N LEU A 46 -2.02 -7.59 13.15
CA LEU A 46 -3.23 -8.00 13.88
C LEU A 46 -3.50 -7.11 15.11
N TRP A 47 -2.46 -6.84 15.89
CA TRP A 47 -2.58 -5.96 17.05
C TRP A 47 -3.05 -4.56 16.65
N LEU A 48 -2.52 -4.00 15.56
CA LEU A 48 -2.91 -2.70 15.03
C LEU A 48 -4.34 -2.70 14.47
N VAL A 49 -4.77 -3.77 13.78
CA VAL A 49 -6.17 -3.95 13.36
C VAL A 49 -7.10 -3.84 14.55
N LEU A 50 -6.82 -4.56 15.63
CA LEU A 50 -7.64 -4.53 16.85
C LEU A 50 -7.69 -3.12 17.47
N LYS A 51 -6.54 -2.43 17.53
CA LYS A 51 -6.47 -1.05 18.01
C LYS A 51 -7.17 -0.05 17.10
N SER A 52 -7.24 -0.32 15.80
CA SER A 52 -7.95 0.53 14.84
C SER A 52 -9.46 0.50 15.05
N ILE A 53 -10.02 -0.63 15.50
CA ILE A 53 -11.46 -0.82 15.75
C ILE A 53 -11.88 -0.13 17.06
N GLY A 54 -11.13 -0.33 18.14
CA GLY A 54 -11.48 0.16 19.48
C GLY A 54 -11.01 1.57 19.84
N GLY A 55 -10.40 2.30 18.90
CA GLY A 55 -9.75 3.59 19.19
C GLY A 55 -10.72 4.75 19.43
N LEU A 56 -10.71 5.34 20.64
CA LEU A 56 -11.49 6.53 20.98
C LEU A 56 -11.11 7.78 20.15
N ASN A 57 -9.84 7.87 19.73
CA ASN A 57 -9.34 8.96 18.89
C ASN A 57 -9.34 8.56 17.41
N LYS A 58 -10.22 9.19 16.61
CA LYS A 58 -10.37 8.93 15.17
C LYS A 58 -9.05 8.98 14.40
N ARG A 59 -8.16 9.93 14.73
CA ARG A 59 -6.87 10.06 14.01
C ARG A 59 -5.94 8.88 14.29
N MET A 60 -5.86 8.45 15.55
CA MET A 60 -5.03 7.31 15.93
C MET A 60 -5.59 6.00 15.39
N SER A 61 -6.92 5.83 15.45
CA SER A 61 -7.61 4.70 14.83
C SER A 61 -7.27 4.58 13.34
N ASN A 62 -7.29 5.70 12.60
CA ASN A 62 -6.89 5.71 11.19
C ASN A 62 -5.41 5.37 11.00
N TYR A 63 -4.49 5.91 11.81
CA TYR A 63 -3.06 5.54 11.70
C TYR A 63 -2.84 4.05 11.95
N PHE A 64 -3.46 3.49 13.00
CA PHE A 64 -3.37 2.07 13.27
C PHE A 64 -3.91 1.24 12.11
N GLY A 65 -5.01 1.68 11.49
CA GLY A 65 -5.53 1.08 10.26
C GLY A 65 -4.51 1.09 9.12
N ILE A 66 -3.98 2.27 8.79
CA ILE A 66 -3.01 2.41 7.69
C ILE A 66 -1.78 1.55 7.93
N PHE A 67 -1.21 1.58 9.14
CA PHE A 67 -0.02 0.80 9.47
C PHE A 67 -0.31 -0.70 9.50
N ALA A 68 -1.47 -1.11 9.98
CA ALA A 68 -1.91 -2.49 9.88
C ALA A 68 -1.93 -2.96 8.42
N GLY A 69 -2.49 -2.17 7.50
CA GLY A 69 -2.50 -2.49 6.07
C GLY A 69 -1.09 -2.60 5.47
N ILE A 70 -0.17 -1.70 5.84
CA ILE A 70 1.25 -1.79 5.40
C ILE A 70 1.90 -3.07 5.91
N PHE A 71 1.72 -3.42 7.19
CA PHE A 71 2.33 -4.62 7.74
C PHE A 71 1.67 -5.92 7.24
N LEU A 72 0.36 -5.91 6.98
CA LEU A 72 -0.31 -7.01 6.29
C LEU A 72 0.26 -7.21 4.89
N TRP A 73 0.47 -6.12 4.14
CA TRP A 73 1.12 -6.20 2.83
C TRP A 73 2.56 -6.71 2.96
N ALA A 74 3.35 -6.15 3.87
CA ALA A 74 4.74 -6.57 4.08
C ALA A 74 4.88 -8.04 4.51
N PHE A 75 3.86 -8.60 5.17
CA PHE A 75 3.80 -10.02 5.44
C PHE A 75 3.36 -10.81 4.19
N LEU A 76 2.17 -10.53 3.65
CA LEU A 76 1.54 -11.34 2.60
C LEU A 76 2.17 -11.18 1.21
N GLY A 77 2.48 -9.94 0.83
CA GLY A 77 2.97 -9.60 -0.50
C GLY A 77 4.47 -9.50 -0.64
N GLU A 78 5.20 -9.65 0.47
CA GLU A 78 6.65 -9.51 0.49
C GLU A 78 7.25 -10.77 1.11
N VAL A 79 7.05 -11.02 2.41
CA VAL A 79 7.67 -12.19 3.08
C VAL A 79 7.14 -13.52 2.53
N VAL A 80 5.83 -13.69 2.46
CA VAL A 80 5.22 -14.95 2.00
C VAL A 80 5.55 -15.21 0.52
N GLU A 81 5.64 -14.16 -0.29
CA GLU A 81 6.05 -14.23 -1.70
C GLU A 81 7.54 -14.57 -1.84
N HIS A 82 8.42 -13.92 -1.08
CA HIS A 82 9.84 -14.24 -1.03
C HIS A 82 10.12 -15.70 -0.62
N MET A 83 9.30 -16.25 0.27
CA MET A 83 9.38 -17.64 0.68
C MET A 83 8.81 -18.64 -0.35
N GLY A 84 8.26 -18.17 -1.47
CA GLY A 84 7.66 -19.00 -2.52
C GLY A 84 6.34 -19.66 -2.11
N ILE A 85 5.66 -19.16 -1.08
CA ILE A 85 4.41 -19.74 -0.57
C ILE A 85 3.21 -19.20 -1.35
N LEU A 86 3.23 -17.92 -1.70
CA LEU A 86 2.13 -17.24 -2.37
C LEU A 86 2.66 -16.15 -3.31
N GLU A 87 2.31 -16.21 -4.58
CA GLU A 87 2.66 -15.18 -5.57
C GLU A 87 1.43 -14.29 -5.82
N ILE A 88 1.28 -13.24 -5.02
CA ILE A 88 0.03 -12.46 -5.01
C ILE A 88 -0.14 -11.60 -6.27
N ALA A 89 0.94 -11.36 -7.00
CA ALA A 89 0.94 -10.68 -8.28
C ALA A 89 0.53 -11.59 -9.46
N CYS A 90 0.32 -12.88 -9.25
CA CYS A 90 -0.03 -13.82 -10.34
C CYS A 90 -1.46 -13.59 -10.87
N TRP A 91 -1.65 -13.63 -12.20
CA TRP A 91 -2.94 -13.39 -12.89
C TRP A 91 -4.13 -14.19 -12.30
N HIS A 92 -3.88 -15.39 -11.77
CA HIS A 92 -4.91 -16.23 -11.14
C HIS A 92 -5.60 -15.56 -9.94
N PHE A 93 -4.95 -14.60 -9.29
CA PHE A 93 -5.51 -13.87 -8.15
C PHE A 93 -6.40 -12.69 -8.56
N PHE A 94 -6.51 -12.34 -9.85
CA PHE A 94 -7.32 -11.21 -10.27
C PHE A 94 -8.80 -11.27 -9.89
N PRO A 95 -9.50 -12.42 -10.00
CA PRO A 95 -10.89 -12.51 -9.54
C PRO A 95 -11.02 -12.22 -8.04
N LEU A 96 -10.05 -12.68 -7.23
CA LEU A 96 -10.01 -12.41 -5.80
C LEU A 96 -9.76 -10.93 -5.53
N LEU A 97 -8.79 -10.33 -6.22
CA LEU A 97 -8.47 -8.91 -6.11
C LEU A 97 -9.70 -8.04 -6.46
N ILE A 98 -10.36 -8.29 -7.60
CA ILE A 98 -11.59 -7.56 -7.96
C ILE A 98 -12.65 -7.69 -6.87
N THR A 99 -12.89 -8.92 -6.40
CA THR A 99 -13.91 -9.18 -5.37
C THR A 99 -13.58 -8.43 -4.08
N PHE A 100 -12.31 -8.43 -3.68
CA PHE A 100 -11.83 -7.74 -2.49
C PHE A 100 -11.91 -6.22 -2.63
N THR A 101 -11.57 -5.67 -3.79
CA THR A 101 -11.70 -4.23 -4.08
C THR A 101 -13.17 -3.79 -4.08
N LEU A 102 -14.05 -4.53 -4.75
CA LEU A 102 -15.49 -4.23 -4.76
C LEU A 102 -16.09 -4.31 -3.35
N PHE A 103 -15.71 -5.33 -2.58
CA PHE A 103 -16.10 -5.45 -1.18
C PHE A 103 -15.66 -4.24 -0.37
N THR A 104 -14.37 -3.85 -0.47
CA THR A 104 -13.79 -2.71 0.25
C THR A 104 -14.50 -1.40 -0.09
N ILE A 105 -14.81 -1.17 -1.37
CA ILE A 105 -15.57 0.01 -1.82
C ILE A 105 -17.00 -0.02 -1.26
N LEU A 106 -17.68 -1.17 -1.31
CA LEU A 106 -19.06 -1.28 -0.85
C LEU A 106 -19.18 -1.00 0.65
N VAL A 107 -18.29 -1.59 1.47
CA VAL A 107 -18.29 -1.35 2.91
C VAL A 107 -17.88 0.08 3.26
N ALA A 108 -17.02 0.71 2.43
CA ALA A 108 -16.67 2.13 2.57
C ALA A 108 -17.88 3.04 2.35
N ILE A 109 -18.61 2.86 1.23
CA ILE A 109 -19.76 3.69 0.85
C ILE A 109 -20.88 3.55 1.87
N LYS A 110 -21.15 2.33 2.32
CA LYS A 110 -22.22 2.05 3.28
C LYS A 110 -21.84 2.40 4.72
N GLY A 111 -20.56 2.64 4.99
CA GLY A 111 -20.07 2.95 6.34
C GLY A 111 -20.27 1.79 7.32
N TYR A 112 -20.26 0.54 6.82
CA TYR A 112 -20.50 -0.65 7.65
C TYR A 112 -19.34 -0.97 8.60
N LEU A 113 -18.14 -0.47 8.30
CA LEU A 113 -16.95 -0.69 9.11
C LEU A 113 -16.44 0.61 9.75
N PRO A 114 -15.84 0.54 10.94
CA PRO A 114 -15.11 1.67 11.51
C PRO A 114 -14.01 2.15 10.56
N ASN A 115 -13.80 3.47 10.51
CA ASN A 115 -12.80 4.07 9.61
C ASN A 115 -11.41 3.43 9.74
N GLY A 116 -10.94 3.14 10.96
CA GLY A 116 -9.65 2.50 11.18
C GLY A 116 -9.53 1.14 10.49
N LEU A 117 -10.56 0.29 10.63
CA LEU A 117 -10.57 -1.01 9.96
C LEU A 117 -10.64 -0.84 8.43
N LEU A 118 -11.45 0.12 7.96
CA LEU A 118 -11.53 0.44 6.54
C LEU A 118 -10.17 0.89 5.99
N PHE A 119 -9.42 1.68 6.75
CA PHE A 119 -8.05 2.07 6.38
C PHE A 119 -7.10 0.88 6.26
N SER A 120 -7.25 -0.14 7.12
CA SER A 120 -6.44 -1.36 7.01
C SER A 120 -6.72 -2.11 5.72
N LEU A 121 -8.00 -2.36 5.44
CA LEU A 121 -8.43 -3.06 4.22
C LEU A 121 -8.04 -2.28 2.97
N ALA A 122 -8.37 -0.98 2.92
CA ALA A 122 -8.08 -0.13 1.79
C ALA A 122 -6.58 0.03 1.52
N THR A 123 -5.75 0.12 2.57
CA THR A 123 -4.29 0.20 2.39
C THR A 123 -3.72 -1.08 1.79
N LEU A 124 -4.09 -2.24 2.35
CA LEU A 124 -3.66 -3.54 1.82
C LEU A 124 -4.13 -3.73 0.38
N ASP A 125 -5.43 -3.54 0.14
CA ASP A 125 -6.08 -3.67 -1.17
C ASP A 125 -5.42 -2.76 -2.20
N THR A 126 -5.20 -1.49 -1.87
CA THR A 126 -4.63 -0.54 -2.82
C THR A 126 -3.17 -0.87 -3.15
N ILE A 127 -2.34 -1.23 -2.15
CA ILE A 127 -0.95 -1.63 -2.44
C ILE A 127 -0.93 -2.88 -3.32
N TRP A 128 -1.74 -3.89 -2.98
CA TRP A 128 -1.84 -5.11 -3.77
C TRP A 128 -2.31 -4.82 -5.20
N PHE A 129 -3.38 -4.03 -5.36
CA PHE A 129 -3.93 -3.67 -6.66
C PHE A 129 -2.91 -2.95 -7.56
N LEU A 130 -2.20 -1.97 -6.99
CA LEU A 130 -1.19 -1.19 -7.72
C LEU A 130 -0.02 -2.06 -8.14
N HIS A 131 0.48 -2.90 -7.22
CA HIS A 131 1.57 -3.83 -7.50
C HIS A 131 1.15 -4.86 -8.56
N PHE A 132 -0.03 -5.44 -8.42
CA PHE A 132 -0.61 -6.41 -9.34
C PHE A 132 -0.71 -5.88 -10.78
N ILE A 133 -1.25 -4.67 -10.97
CA ILE A 133 -1.35 -4.05 -12.29
C ILE A 133 0.02 -3.88 -12.91
N MET A 134 0.97 -3.34 -12.15
CA MET A 134 2.29 -3.02 -12.66
C MET A 134 3.06 -4.28 -13.06
N VAL A 135 3.11 -5.29 -12.18
CA VAL A 135 3.82 -6.55 -12.43
C VAL A 135 3.25 -7.24 -13.67
N ASN A 136 1.93 -7.43 -13.74
CA ASN A 136 1.30 -8.05 -14.91
C ASN A 136 1.51 -7.24 -16.18
N GLN A 137 1.48 -5.91 -16.11
CA GLN A 137 1.75 -5.07 -17.27
C GLN A 137 3.18 -5.25 -17.78
N TYR A 138 4.16 -5.37 -16.88
CA TYR A 138 5.55 -5.60 -17.24
C TYR A 138 5.84 -7.02 -17.73
N GLU A 139 5.25 -8.03 -17.10
CA GLU A 139 5.44 -9.43 -17.48
C GLU A 139 4.80 -9.76 -18.82
N LEU A 140 3.60 -9.25 -19.09
CA LEU A 140 2.82 -9.64 -20.27
C LEU A 140 3.08 -8.76 -21.48
N LEU A 141 3.31 -7.46 -21.28
CA LEU A 141 3.44 -6.48 -22.37
C LEU A 141 4.87 -5.96 -22.52
N GLY A 142 5.70 -6.11 -21.48
CA GLY A 142 7.06 -5.58 -21.44
C GLY A 142 7.14 -4.17 -20.89
N ARG A 143 8.32 -3.84 -20.35
CA ARG A 143 8.58 -2.60 -19.59
C ARG A 143 8.41 -1.31 -20.40
N TYR A 144 8.63 -1.36 -21.71
CA TYR A 144 8.60 -0.20 -22.60
C TYR A 144 7.33 -0.15 -23.48
N HIS A 145 6.33 -0.98 -23.18
CA HIS A 145 5.06 -0.95 -23.91
C HIS A 145 4.33 0.38 -23.69
N PHE A 146 3.63 0.90 -24.71
CA PHE A 146 2.94 2.20 -24.62
C PHE A 146 2.02 2.32 -23.38
N SER A 147 1.37 1.22 -23.01
CA SER A 147 0.48 1.18 -21.85
C SER A 147 1.16 1.51 -20.52
N THR A 148 2.47 1.24 -20.35
CA THR A 148 3.17 1.56 -19.09
C THR A 148 3.28 3.07 -18.91
N TYR A 149 3.53 3.80 -20.01
CA TYR A 149 3.60 5.27 -19.97
C TYR A 149 2.22 5.87 -19.71
N LEU A 150 1.18 5.30 -20.33
CA LEU A 150 -0.20 5.72 -20.09
C LEU A 150 -0.60 5.50 -18.64
N SER A 151 -0.33 4.32 -18.06
CA SER A 151 -0.58 4.04 -16.64
C SER A 151 0.16 5.01 -15.72
N CYS A 152 1.45 5.23 -15.97
CA CYS A 152 2.26 6.18 -15.20
C CYS A 152 1.66 7.61 -15.26
N ALA A 153 1.25 8.08 -16.44
CA ALA A 153 0.59 9.37 -16.60
C ALA A 153 -0.74 9.46 -15.82
N LEU A 154 -1.54 8.39 -15.84
CA LEU A 154 -2.79 8.30 -15.07
C LEU A 154 -2.52 8.38 -13.56
N PHE A 155 -1.51 7.67 -13.05
CA PHE A 155 -1.14 7.74 -11.63
C PHE A 155 -0.56 9.09 -11.23
N LEU A 156 0.15 9.78 -12.13
CA LEU A 156 0.59 11.16 -11.90
C LEU A 156 -0.60 12.12 -11.78
N LEU A 157 -1.60 11.99 -12.66
CA LEU A 157 -2.83 12.78 -12.57
C LEU A 157 -3.62 12.49 -11.28
N LEU A 158 -3.71 11.21 -10.89
CA LEU A 158 -4.31 10.81 -9.60
C LEU A 158 -3.57 11.40 -8.42
N SER A 159 -2.23 11.40 -8.45
CA SER A 159 -1.39 12.02 -7.41
C SER A 159 -1.74 13.49 -7.26
N ILE A 160 -1.74 14.25 -8.35
CA ILE A 160 -2.09 15.68 -8.35
C ILE A 160 -3.51 15.89 -7.81
N PHE A 161 -4.47 15.08 -8.26
CA PHE A 161 -5.86 15.12 -7.79
C PHE A 161 -5.95 14.90 -6.27
N PHE A 162 -5.31 13.85 -5.74
CA PHE A 162 -5.32 13.55 -4.32
C PHE A 162 -4.61 14.64 -3.49
N GLY A 163 -3.51 15.20 -4.00
CA GLY A 163 -2.84 16.34 -3.36
C GLY A 163 -3.78 17.56 -3.23
N PHE A 164 -4.51 17.90 -4.28
CA PHE A 164 -5.48 18.98 -4.26
C PHE A 164 -6.65 18.71 -3.31
N ARG A 165 -7.22 17.50 -3.36
CA ARG A 165 -8.32 17.08 -2.48
C ARG A 165 -7.90 17.03 -1.02
N MET A 166 -6.67 16.59 -0.72
CA MET A 166 -6.11 16.58 0.62
C MET A 166 -6.10 17.99 1.25
N ILE A 167 -5.73 19.02 0.49
CA ILE A 167 -5.70 20.41 0.98
C ILE A 167 -7.11 20.90 1.34
N LYS A 168 -8.10 20.56 0.50
CA LYS A 168 -9.51 20.96 0.62
C LYS A 168 -10.36 20.07 1.54
N ALA A 169 -9.83 18.95 2.01
CA ALA A 169 -10.53 18.02 2.89
C ALA A 169 -11.06 18.71 4.15
N ARG A 170 -12.29 18.36 4.54
CA ARG A 170 -12.97 18.91 5.73
C ARG A 170 -12.89 17.98 6.92
N GLY A 171 -12.81 16.67 6.68
CA GLY A 171 -12.70 15.64 7.71
C GLY A 171 -11.27 15.18 7.97
N ILE A 172 -11.00 14.70 9.20
CA ILE A 172 -9.70 14.08 9.53
C ILE A 172 -9.49 12.80 8.72
N SER A 173 -10.47 11.90 8.72
CA SER A 173 -10.40 10.65 7.95
C SER A 173 -10.29 10.94 6.45
N GLU A 174 -11.09 11.85 5.92
CA GLU A 174 -11.01 12.26 4.52
C GLU A 174 -9.61 12.80 4.17
N ASN A 175 -9.05 13.68 5.00
CA ASN A 175 -7.71 14.22 4.79
C ASN A 175 -6.62 13.13 4.81
N MET A 176 -6.74 12.14 5.69
CA MET A 176 -5.82 11.00 5.77
C MET A 176 -5.99 10.04 4.60
N ALA A 177 -7.21 9.84 4.09
CA ALA A 177 -7.48 9.03 2.91
C ALA A 177 -6.86 9.63 1.66
N TYR A 178 -7.02 10.93 1.42
CA TYR A 178 -6.34 11.58 0.30
C TYR A 178 -4.82 11.65 0.48
N ALA A 179 -4.32 11.76 1.71
CA ALA A 179 -2.88 11.64 1.98
C ALA A 179 -2.36 10.24 1.59
N LEU A 180 -3.04 9.17 2.00
CA LEU A 180 -2.70 7.81 1.60
C LEU A 180 -2.78 7.63 0.08
N GLY A 181 -3.87 8.07 -0.54
CA GLY A 181 -4.05 8.00 -1.99
C GLY A 181 -2.96 8.75 -2.77
N LEU A 182 -2.58 9.95 -2.31
CA LEU A 182 -1.45 10.70 -2.88
C LEU A 182 -0.15 9.90 -2.77
N LEU A 183 0.14 9.34 -1.59
CA LEU A 183 1.37 8.58 -1.39
C LEU A 183 1.45 7.37 -2.32
N LEU A 184 0.39 6.56 -2.35
CA LEU A 184 0.37 5.31 -3.12
C LEU A 184 0.42 5.58 -4.63
N SER A 185 -0.34 6.55 -5.13
CA SER A 185 -0.27 6.93 -6.55
C SER A 185 1.09 7.52 -6.94
N ALA A 186 1.70 8.35 -6.08
CA ALA A 186 3.04 8.88 -6.32
C ALA A 186 4.10 7.78 -6.26
N TRP A 187 3.94 6.80 -5.36
CA TRP A 187 4.81 5.64 -5.28
C TRP A 187 4.74 4.81 -6.56
N THR A 188 3.54 4.55 -7.09
CA THR A 188 3.39 3.83 -8.36
C THR A 188 4.06 4.55 -9.53
N VAL A 189 4.02 5.89 -9.56
CA VAL A 189 4.79 6.66 -10.56
C VAL A 189 6.29 6.39 -10.41
N LEU A 190 6.82 6.38 -9.19
CA LEU A 190 8.24 6.07 -8.94
C LEU A 190 8.59 4.64 -9.36
N GLU A 191 7.72 3.67 -9.06
CA GLU A 191 7.90 2.28 -9.49
C GLU A 191 7.96 2.17 -11.02
N TYR A 192 7.12 2.91 -11.76
CA TYR A 192 7.22 2.97 -13.22
C TYR A 192 8.57 3.51 -13.70
N ILE A 193 9.03 4.62 -13.10
CA ILE A 193 10.31 5.26 -13.45
C ILE A 193 11.49 4.33 -13.13
N TRP A 194 11.44 3.62 -12.00
CA TRP A 194 12.40 2.58 -11.64
C TRP A 194 12.37 1.39 -12.60
N GLY A 195 11.18 0.91 -12.96
CA GLY A 195 11.00 -0.18 -13.91
C GLY A 195 11.58 0.13 -15.29
N TRP A 196 11.49 1.39 -15.74
CA TRP A 196 12.13 1.89 -16.96
C TRP A 196 13.63 2.12 -16.85
N ARG A 197 14.21 1.98 -15.64
CA ARG A 197 15.63 2.22 -15.33
C ARG A 197 16.09 3.65 -15.62
N LEU A 198 15.18 4.63 -15.51
CA LEU A 198 15.53 6.05 -15.66
C LEU A 198 16.31 6.59 -14.46
N ILE A 199 16.05 6.04 -13.27
CA ILE A 199 16.80 6.28 -12.05
C ILE A 199 17.10 4.95 -11.36
N PRO A 200 18.16 4.87 -10.53
CA PRO A 200 18.42 3.72 -9.68
C PRO A 200 17.19 3.32 -8.86
N GLY A 201 16.67 2.12 -9.10
CA GLY A 201 15.63 1.53 -8.26
C GLY A 201 16.22 0.72 -7.11
N PRO A 202 15.43 0.41 -6.08
CA PRO A 202 15.85 -0.49 -5.00
C PRO A 202 16.18 -1.92 -5.51
N TRP A 203 15.69 -2.27 -6.70
CA TRP A 203 15.84 -3.56 -7.37
C TRP A 203 17.09 -3.70 -8.25
N MET A 204 18.10 -2.82 -8.11
CA MET A 204 19.36 -2.92 -8.88
C MET A 204 20.44 -3.76 -8.18
N LEU A 205 20.03 -4.87 -7.55
CA LEU A 205 20.92 -5.93 -7.10
C LEU A 205 20.81 -7.12 -8.06
#